data_AF-A0A7J3N0P9-F1
#
_entry.id   AF-A0A7J3N0P9-F1
#
_cell.length_a   1.000
_cell.length_b   1.000
_cell.length_c   1.000
_cell.angle_alpha   90.00
_cell.angle_beta   90.00
_cell.angle_gamma   90.00
#
_symmetry.space_group_name_H-M   'P 1'
#
loop_
_entity.id
_entity.type
_entity.pdbx_description
1 polymer ?
#
loop_
_entity_poly.entity_id
_entity_poly.type
_entity_poly.pdbx_seq_one_letter_code
_entity_poly.pdbx_strand_id
1 'polypeptide(L)'
;MPSLVIAPWTILYDNPMNIVLNSWMYIIYLAIACSIVASLLQVIGQRYVAPAIASVIYLLEPFFALLFSISLYGEEIDIVRIVGGIMIVLASYIAMSYAPNAYT
;
A
#
# COMPACT_ATOMS: atom_id res chain seq x y z
N MET A 1 4.06 22.02 -12.90
CA MET A 1 2.88 21.42 -13.58
C MET A 1 3.29 20.09 -14.20
N PRO A 2 3.01 18.95 -13.54
CA PRO A 2 3.39 17.61 -14.03
C PRO A 2 2.86 17.30 -15.44
N SER A 3 1.76 17.95 -15.85
CA SER A 3 1.14 17.80 -17.16
C SER A 3 2.08 18.12 -18.33
N LEU A 4 3.03 19.04 -18.18
CA LEU A 4 3.93 19.45 -19.25
C LEU A 4 5.00 18.40 -19.60
N VAL A 5 5.33 17.53 -18.64
CA VAL A 5 6.34 16.47 -18.79
C VAL A 5 5.74 15.23 -19.48
N ILE A 6 4.43 15.01 -19.30
CA ILE A 6 3.72 13.81 -19.79
C ILE A 6 3.15 14.05 -21.20
N ALA A 7 2.89 15.31 -21.56
CA ALA A 7 2.30 15.71 -22.85
C ALA A 7 3.02 15.14 -24.09
N PRO A 8 4.37 15.16 -24.19
CA PRO A 8 5.06 14.62 -25.37
C PRO A 8 4.80 13.13 -25.60
N TRP A 9 4.66 12.35 -24.53
CA TRP A 9 4.41 10.91 -24.58
C TRP A 9 2.97 10.58 -24.98
N THR A 10 2.01 11.42 -24.58
CA THR A 10 0.58 11.23 -24.90
C THR A 10 0.22 11.51 -26.35
N ILE A 11 1.01 12.33 -27.05
CA ILE A 11 0.78 12.71 -28.46
C ILE A 11 1.17 11.58 -29.43
N LEU A 12 2.07 10.68 -29.01
CA LEU A 12 2.54 9.54 -29.81
C LEU A 12 1.61 8.33 -29.75
N TYR A 13 0.57 8.35 -28.90
CA TYR A 13 -0.32 7.21 -28.72
C TYR A 13 -1.57 7.34 -29.59
N ASP A 14 -1.84 6.30 -30.39
CA ASP A 14 -2.75 6.30 -31.54
C ASP A 14 -4.24 6.51 -31.22
N ASN A 15 -4.63 6.69 -29.93
CA ASN A 15 -6.01 6.93 -29.49
C ASN A 15 -6.06 7.57 -28.07
N PRO A 16 -5.75 8.87 -27.92
CA PRO A 16 -5.59 9.49 -26.61
C PRO A 16 -6.89 9.49 -25.79
N MET A 17 -8.05 9.55 -26.43
CA MET A 17 -9.32 9.79 -25.73
C MET A 17 -9.88 8.55 -25.02
N ASN A 18 -9.63 7.34 -25.53
CA ASN A 18 -10.08 6.09 -24.90
C ASN A 18 -9.25 5.76 -23.64
N ILE A 19 -7.93 5.98 -23.71
CA ILE A 19 -6.99 5.76 -22.60
C ILE A 19 -7.30 6.70 -21.45
N VAL A 20 -7.60 7.96 -21.75
CA VAL A 20 -7.96 8.94 -20.73
C VAL A 20 -9.21 8.45 -19.99
N LEU A 21 -10.29 8.10 -20.69
CA LEU A 21 -11.53 7.65 -20.07
C LEU A 21 -11.35 6.40 -19.19
N ASN A 22 -10.59 5.41 -19.67
CA ASN A 22 -10.33 4.18 -18.91
C ASN A 22 -9.40 4.45 -17.71
N SER A 23 -8.42 5.33 -17.86
CA SER A 23 -7.52 5.75 -16.76
C SER A 23 -8.27 6.48 -15.66
N TRP A 24 -9.21 7.35 -16.01
CA TRP A 24 -10.09 8.01 -15.02
C TRP A 24 -10.88 6.99 -14.22
N MET A 25 -11.37 5.92 -14.86
CA MET A 25 -12.08 4.86 -14.16
C MET A 25 -11.19 4.12 -13.14
N TYR A 26 -9.94 3.81 -13.49
CA TYR A 26 -8.98 3.22 -12.54
C TYR A 26 -8.61 4.16 -11.40
N ILE A 27 -8.44 5.46 -11.69
CA ILE A 27 -8.14 6.48 -10.66
C ILE A 27 -9.31 6.59 -9.69
N ILE A 28 -10.55 6.63 -10.18
CA ILE A 28 -11.76 6.67 -9.34
C ILE A 28 -11.84 5.40 -8.50
N TYR A 29 -11.59 4.23 -9.09
CA TYR A 29 -11.59 2.96 -8.36
C TYR A 29 -10.55 2.95 -7.22
N LEU A 30 -9.30 3.34 -7.49
CA LEU A 30 -8.24 3.43 -6.50
C LEU A 30 -8.56 4.47 -5.42
N ALA A 31 -9.04 5.65 -5.79
CA ALA A 31 -9.39 6.70 -4.84
C ALA A 31 -10.50 6.26 -3.88
N ILE A 32 -11.53 5.57 -4.39
CA ILE A 32 -12.64 5.12 -3.55
C ILE A 32 -12.21 3.90 -2.72
N ALA A 33 -11.74 2.83 -3.36
CA ALA A 33 -11.45 1.57 -2.69
C ALA A 33 -10.20 1.64 -1.79
N CYS A 34 -9.08 2.16 -2.33
CA CYS A 34 -7.82 2.19 -1.60
C CYS A 34 -7.71 3.40 -0.66
N SER A 35 -8.27 4.56 -0.98
CA SER A 35 -8.17 5.73 -0.09
C SER A 35 -9.38 5.87 0.83
N ILE A 36 -10.59 6.06 0.30
CA ILE A 36 -11.78 6.38 1.11
C ILE A 36 -12.15 5.19 2.00
N VAL A 37 -12.34 4.01 1.42
CA VAL A 37 -12.77 2.82 2.17
C VAL A 37 -11.69 2.37 3.16
N ALA A 38 -10.42 2.31 2.74
CA ALA A 38 -9.33 1.90 3.63
C ALA A 38 -9.17 2.88 4.82
N SER A 39 -9.17 4.19 4.56
CA SER A 39 -9.05 5.20 5.63
C SER A 39 -10.25 5.17 6.58
N LEU A 40 -11.47 4.94 6.07
CA LEU A 40 -12.65 4.76 6.92
C LEU A 40 -12.53 3.53 7.81
N LEU A 41 -12.15 2.38 7.24
CA LEU A 41 -11.94 1.15 8.01
C LEU A 41 -10.87 1.34 9.09
N GLN A 42 -9.82 2.08 8.76
CA GLN A 42 -8.69 2.38 9.64
C GLN A 42 -9.11 3.27 10.81
N VAL A 43 -9.88 4.33 10.55
CA VAL A 43 -10.45 5.20 11.61
C VAL A 43 -11.44 4.42 12.49
N ILE A 44 -12.27 3.56 11.88
CA ILE A 44 -13.19 2.70 12.62
C ILE A 44 -12.41 1.72 13.50
N GLY A 45 -11.38 1.05 12.97
CA GLY A 45 -10.54 0.12 13.72
C GLY A 45 -9.83 0.78 14.90
N GLN A 46 -9.31 1.99 14.70
CA GLN A 46 -8.70 2.80 15.76
C GLN A 46 -9.67 3.20 16.87
N ARG A 47 -10.98 3.19 16.63
CA ARG A 47 -12.00 3.46 17.66
C ARG A 47 -12.22 2.27 18.61
N TYR A 48 -12.00 1.04 18.14
CA TYR A 48 -12.20 -0.17 18.95
C TYR A 48 -10.91 -0.73 19.56
N VAL A 49 -9.75 -0.21 19.15
CA VAL A 49 -8.44 -0.73 19.51
C VAL A 49 -7.58 0.40 20.08
N ALA A 50 -6.89 0.14 21.21
CA ALA A 50 -6.03 1.13 21.84
C ALA A 50 -4.96 1.63 20.84
N PRO A 51 -4.54 2.91 20.91
CA PRO A 51 -3.60 3.51 19.94
C PRO A 51 -2.30 2.71 19.78
N ALA A 52 -1.80 2.12 20.87
CA ALA A 52 -0.61 1.28 20.88
C ALA A 52 -0.79 -0.04 20.12
N ILE A 53 -1.98 -0.64 20.17
CA ILE A 53 -2.27 -1.89 19.44
C ILE A 53 -2.53 -1.57 17.97
N ALA A 54 -3.17 -0.43 17.67
CA ALA A 54 -3.40 0.02 16.30
C ALA A 54 -2.08 0.30 15.57
N SER A 55 -1.09 0.94 16.21
CA SER A 55 0.22 1.17 15.60
C SER A 55 0.97 -0.13 15.31
N VAL A 56 0.85 -1.12 16.18
CA VAL A 56 1.38 -2.48 15.95
C VAL A 56 0.76 -3.13 14.72
N ILE A 57 -0.57 -3.03 14.55
CA ILE A 57 -1.26 -3.57 13.38
C ILE A 57 -0.78 -2.88 12.09
N TYR A 58 -0.56 -1.56 12.13
CA TYR A 58 0.01 -0.82 10.99
C TYR A 58 1.44 -1.27 10.63
N LEU A 59 2.28 -1.56 11.63
CA LEU A 59 3.62 -2.08 11.40
C LEU A 59 3.62 -3.48 10.77
N LEU A 60 2.48 -4.19 10.85
CA LEU A 60 2.23 -5.47 10.20
C LEU A 60 1.70 -5.35 8.77
N GLU A 61 1.31 -4.16 8.31
CA GLU A 61 0.90 -3.92 6.92
C GLU A 61 1.86 -4.54 5.87
N PRO A 62 3.20 -4.36 5.96
CA PRO A 62 4.10 -4.98 4.99
C PRO A 62 4.13 -6.50 5.04
N PHE A 63 3.84 -7.13 6.20
CA PHE A 63 3.71 -8.58 6.31
C PHE A 63 2.47 -9.07 5.53
N PHE A 64 1.34 -8.38 5.66
CA PHE A 64 0.15 -8.68 4.87
C PHE A 64 0.34 -8.40 3.38
N ALA A 65 1.05 -7.32 3.02
CA ALA A 65 1.38 -7.00 1.64
C ALA A 65 2.22 -8.11 0.99
N LEU A 66 3.23 -8.64 1.70
CA LEU A 66 4.01 -9.78 1.25
C LEU A 66 3.12 -11.02 1.05
N LEU A 67 2.28 -11.34 2.04
CA LEU A 67 1.41 -12.51 2.00
C LEU A 67 0.41 -12.44 0.84
N PHE A 68 -0.21 -11.27 0.60
CA PHE A 68 -1.10 -11.06 -0.54
C PHE A 68 -0.37 -11.05 -1.88
N SER A 69 0.86 -10.51 -1.94
CA SER A 69 1.67 -10.53 -3.16
C SER A 69 1.97 -11.95 -3.61
N ILE A 70 2.34 -12.84 -2.69
CA ILE A 70 2.58 -14.25 -2.99
C ILE A 70 1.28 -14.98 -3.38
N SER A 71 0.18 -14.71 -2.67
CA SER A 71 -1.08 -15.44 -2.85
C SER A 71 -1.90 -15.00 -4.08
N LEU A 72 -2.05 -13.69 -4.34
CA LEU A 72 -2.86 -13.18 -5.46
C LEU A 72 -2.07 -13.04 -6.76
N TYR A 73 -0.80 -12.64 -6.69
CA TYR A 73 -0.05 -12.27 -7.89
C TYR A 73 0.63 -13.47 -8.56
N GLY A 74 0.87 -14.56 -7.81
CA GLY A 74 1.40 -15.82 -8.35
C GLY A 74 2.77 -15.71 -9.02
N GLU A 75 3.50 -14.61 -8.77
CA GLU A 75 4.80 -14.33 -9.35
C GLU A 75 5.87 -15.27 -8.78
N GLU A 76 6.80 -15.73 -9.64
CA GLU A 76 7.98 -16.47 -9.19
C GLU A 76 8.80 -15.59 -8.24
N ILE A 77 8.95 -16.07 -7.02
CA ILE A 77 9.59 -15.30 -5.96
C ILE A 77 11.10 -15.33 -6.19
N ASP A 78 11.63 -14.25 -6.75
CA ASP A 78 13.07 -14.06 -6.88
C ASP A 78 13.75 -13.91 -5.50
N ILE A 79 15.04 -14.29 -5.43
CA ILE A 79 15.80 -14.32 -4.18
C ILE A 79 15.83 -12.94 -3.50
N VAL A 80 15.84 -11.87 -4.29
CA VAL A 80 15.85 -10.49 -3.80
C VAL A 80 14.55 -10.15 -3.07
N ARG A 81 13.41 -10.64 -3.55
CA ARG A 81 12.10 -10.42 -2.91
C ARG A 81 11.98 -11.18 -1.59
N ILE A 82 12.54 -12.39 -1.52
CA ILE A 82 12.60 -13.17 -0.27
C ILE A 82 13.43 -12.43 0.77
N VAL A 83 14.63 -11.98 0.40
CA VAL A 83 15.53 -11.24 1.30
C VAL A 83 14.88 -9.93 1.76
N GLY A 84 14.27 -9.19 0.84
CA GLY A 84 13.51 -7.98 1.16
C GLY A 84 12.36 -8.26 2.13
N GLY A 85 11.57 -9.31 1.89
CA GLY A 85 10.46 -9.71 2.77
C GLY A 85 10.93 -10.06 4.18
N ILE A 86 12.00 -10.86 4.31
CA ILE A 86 12.60 -11.19 5.61
C ILE A 86 13.09 -9.93 6.33
N MET A 87 13.74 -9.03 5.62
CA MET A 87 14.28 -7.78 6.18
C MET A 87 13.16 -6.88 6.71
N ILE A 88 12.02 -6.81 6.02
CA ILE A 88 10.87 -6.04 6.51
C ILE A 88 10.26 -6.68 7.77
N VAL A 89 10.09 -8.01 7.79
CA VAL A 89 9.58 -8.70 8.99
C VAL A 89 10.50 -8.49 10.20
N LEU A 90 11.83 -8.57 10.00
CA LEU A 90 12.81 -8.28 11.04
C LEU A 90 12.73 -6.81 11.50
N ALA A 91 12.63 -5.86 10.57
CA ALA A 91 12.48 -4.45 10.91
C ALA A 91 11.20 -4.18 11.71
N SER A 92 10.07 -4.76 11.31
CA SER A 92 8.80 -4.65 12.05
C SER A 92 8.89 -5.26 13.45
N TYR A 93 9.55 -6.41 13.60
CA TYR A 93 9.78 -7.04 14.91
C TYR A 93 10.65 -6.15 15.82
N ILE A 94 11.74 -5.62 15.27
CA ILE A 94 12.64 -4.71 15.97
C ILE A 94 11.89 -3.43 16.39
N ALA A 95 11.15 -2.80 15.47
CA ALA A 95 10.36 -1.61 15.77
C ALA A 95 9.35 -1.84 16.90
N MET A 96 8.72 -3.02 16.93
CA MET A 96 7.83 -3.40 18.03
C MET A 96 8.56 -3.61 19.35
N SER A 97 9.75 -4.22 19.34
CA SER A 97 10.56 -4.40 20.56
C SER A 97 11.04 -3.08 21.17
N TYR A 98 11.25 -2.06 20.32
CA TYR A 98 11.61 -0.70 20.72
C TYR A 98 10.40 0.19 21.00
N ALA A 99 9.16 -0.33 21.04
CA ALA A 99 8.02 0.41 21.58
C ALA A 99 7.97 0.17 23.11
N PRO A 100 8.75 0.90 23.92
CA PRO A 100 8.95 0.57 25.31
C PRO A 100 7.84 1.30 26.08
N ASN A 101 7.02 0.54 26.80
CA ASN A 101 6.30 1.05 27.96
C ASN A 101 5.47 2.34 27.76
N ALA A 102 4.48 2.32 26.86
CA ALA A 102 3.40 3.33 26.88
C ALA A 102 2.41 3.11 28.05
N TYR A 103 2.92 2.68 29.21
CA TYR A 103 2.16 2.34 30.42
C TYR A 103 2.47 3.28 31.60
N THR A 104 2.74 4.56 31.30
CA THR A 104 2.59 5.64 32.29
C THR A 104 1.67 6.70 31.72
#